data_AF-A2HVU4-F1
#
_entry.id   AF-A2HVU4-F1
#
_cell.length_a   1.000
_cell.length_b   1.000
_cell.length_c   1.000
_cell.angle_alpha   90.00
_cell.angle_beta   90.00
_cell.angle_gamma   90.00
#
_symmetry.space_group_name_H-M   'P 1'
#
loop_
_entity.id
_entity.type
_entity.pdbx_description
1 polymer ?
#
loop_
_entity_poly.entity_id
_entity_poly.type
_entity_poly.pdbx_seq_one_letter_code
_entity_poly.pdbx_strand_id
1 'polypeptide(L)'
;MFEMKRAIDAIVVLAGFISMYNAKMNPQCSKCKAAIRKYNYSVKEIERMRNDYADLKKEAEKPAEDKMNMLEFLNKNYPTAEDFLLSDVKKKYKETFGIVKTFDILTEEIEATKLFRISNIHRTIHVKRL
;
A
#
# COMPACT_ATOMS: atom_id res chain seq x y z
N MET A 1 -57.89 23.02 -25.66
CA MET A 1 -56.43 23.29 -25.68
C MET A 1 -55.96 24.15 -24.49
N PHE A 2 -56.77 25.10 -24.01
CA PHE A 2 -56.44 25.98 -22.88
C PHE A 2 -56.20 25.25 -21.54
N GLU A 3 -57.04 24.25 -21.21
CA GLU A 3 -56.93 23.51 -19.94
C GLU A 3 -55.71 22.60 -19.87
N MET A 4 -55.37 21.93 -20.99
CA MET A 4 -54.13 21.14 -21.10
C MET A 4 -52.89 22.00 -20.87
N LYS A 5 -52.87 23.22 -21.43
CA LYS A 5 -51.75 24.16 -21.23
C LYS A 5 -51.63 24.59 -19.77
N ARG A 6 -52.75 24.91 -19.11
CA ARG A 6 -52.76 25.21 -17.66
C ARG A 6 -52.28 24.04 -16.80
N ALA A 7 -52.65 22.81 -17.15
CA ALA A 7 -52.19 21.62 -16.44
C ALA A 7 -50.67 21.44 -16.58
N ILE A 8 -50.13 21.62 -17.79
CA ILE A 8 -48.69 21.58 -18.06
C ILE A 8 -47.97 22.67 -17.27
N ASP A 9 -48.46 23.91 -17.30
CA ASP A 9 -47.85 25.03 -16.57
C ASP A 9 -47.85 24.77 -15.05
N ALA A 10 -48.94 24.23 -14.50
CA ALA A 10 -49.04 23.85 -13.09
C ALA A 10 -48.05 22.73 -12.70
N ILE A 11 -47.85 21.73 -13.58
CA ILE A 11 -46.87 20.65 -13.36
C ILE A 11 -45.45 21.20 -13.36
N VAL A 12 -45.11 22.11 -14.28
CA VAL A 12 -43.78 22.75 -14.34
C VAL A 12 -43.50 23.54 -13.06
N VAL A 13 -44.48 24.31 -12.57
CA VAL A 13 -44.36 25.06 -11.31
C VAL A 13 -44.18 24.12 -10.12
N LEU A 14 -44.96 23.04 -10.03
CA LEU A 14 -44.82 22.02 -8.99
C LEU A 14 -43.45 21.34 -9.02
N ALA A 15 -42.93 21.00 -10.19
CA ALA A 15 -41.59 20.43 -10.35
C ALA A 15 -40.49 21.39 -9.86
N GLY A 16 -40.66 22.70 -10.09
CA GLY A 16 -39.80 23.74 -9.55
C GLY A 16 -39.81 23.79 -8.02
N PHE A 17 -40.99 23.73 -7.41
CA PHE A 17 -41.12 23.68 -5.94
C PHE A 17 -40.51 22.43 -5.34
N ILE A 18 -40.73 21.25 -5.93
CA ILE A 18 -40.14 19.98 -5.48
C ILE A 18 -38.61 20.06 -5.53
N SER A 19 -38.04 20.58 -6.62
CA SER A 19 -36.58 20.73 -6.76
C SER A 19 -36.01 21.69 -5.71
N MET A 20 -36.68 22.81 -5.46
CA MET A 20 -36.28 23.78 -4.45
C MET A 20 -36.35 23.19 -3.03
N TYR A 21 -37.41 22.44 -2.73
CA TYR A 21 -37.58 21.81 -1.43
C TYR A 21 -36.53 20.72 -1.22
N ASN A 22 -36.27 19.89 -2.22
CA ASN A 22 -35.20 18.87 -2.16
C ASN A 22 -33.81 19.49 -1.93
N ALA A 23 -33.51 20.62 -2.57
CA ALA A 23 -32.26 21.35 -2.36
C ALA A 23 -32.14 21.93 -0.93
N LYS A 24 -33.26 22.35 -0.33
CA LYS A 24 -33.31 22.90 1.04
C LYS A 24 -33.33 21.83 2.12
N MET A 25 -33.92 20.68 1.85
CA MET A 25 -34.09 19.59 2.83
C MET A 25 -32.87 18.67 2.92
N ASN A 26 -31.99 18.68 1.92
CA ASN A 26 -30.78 17.86 1.93
C ASN A 26 -29.49 18.64 1.60
N PRO A 27 -29.21 19.77 2.29
CA PRO A 27 -27.94 20.43 2.13
C PRO A 27 -26.88 19.46 2.62
N GLN A 28 -26.01 19.00 1.73
CA GLN A 28 -24.79 18.30 2.14
C GLN A 28 -23.94 19.29 2.94
N CYS A 29 -24.21 19.35 4.24
CA CYS A 29 -23.59 20.28 5.15
C CYS A 29 -22.08 20.03 5.16
N SER A 30 -21.26 21.06 5.35
CA SER A 30 -19.79 20.91 5.34
C SER A 30 -19.32 19.82 6.32
N LYS A 31 -19.99 19.70 7.47
CA LYS A 31 -19.78 18.63 8.47
C LYS A 31 -20.15 17.24 7.93
N CYS A 32 -21.27 17.12 7.25
CA CYS A 32 -21.78 15.89 6.65
C CYS A 32 -20.81 15.38 5.56
N LYS A 33 -20.35 16.30 4.69
CA LYS A 33 -19.31 16.01 3.68
C LYS A 33 -17.99 15.59 4.32
N ALA A 34 -17.59 16.24 5.41
CA ALA A 34 -16.37 15.89 6.14
C ALA A 34 -16.46 14.49 6.77
N ALA A 35 -17.61 14.13 7.35
CA ALA A 35 -17.86 12.79 7.90
C ALA A 35 -17.76 11.71 6.80
N ILE A 36 -18.38 11.94 5.65
CA ILE A 36 -18.29 11.02 4.49
C ILE A 36 -16.83 10.90 4.00
N ARG A 37 -16.10 12.01 3.90
CA ARG A 37 -14.67 11.96 3.52
C ARG A 37 -13.84 11.15 4.50
N LYS A 38 -14.07 11.32 5.81
CA LYS A 38 -13.37 10.56 6.86
C LYS A 38 -13.69 9.07 6.74
N TYR A 39 -14.95 8.71 6.57
CA TYR A 39 -15.38 7.33 6.34
C TYR A 39 -14.68 6.73 5.11
N ASN A 40 -14.73 7.41 3.96
CA ASN A 40 -14.10 6.95 2.72
C ASN A 40 -12.58 6.78 2.87
N TYR A 41 -11.92 7.67 3.61
CA TYR A 41 -10.49 7.53 3.92
C TYR A 41 -10.23 6.26 4.77
N SER A 42 -11.01 6.05 5.83
CA SER A 42 -10.90 4.84 6.66
C SER A 42 -11.11 3.56 5.86
N VAL A 43 -12.10 3.53 4.96
CA VAL A 43 -12.33 2.37 4.07
C VAL A 43 -11.11 2.10 3.19
N LYS A 44 -10.53 3.15 2.58
CA LYS A 44 -9.32 3.02 1.74
C LYS A 44 -8.08 2.55 2.49
N GLU A 45 -7.92 2.93 3.76
CA GLU A 45 -6.83 2.42 4.61
C GLU A 45 -7.04 0.94 4.93
N ILE A 46 -8.27 0.54 5.29
CA ILE A 46 -8.61 -0.87 5.55
C ILE A 46 -8.37 -1.74 4.31
N GLU A 47 -8.76 -1.27 3.12
CA GLU A 47 -8.51 -1.97 1.86
C GLU A 47 -7.02 -2.14 1.59
N ARG A 48 -6.19 -1.12 1.85
CA ARG A 48 -4.73 -1.23 1.74
C ARG A 48 -4.17 -2.28 2.70
N MET A 49 -4.54 -2.22 3.97
CA MET A 49 -4.09 -3.20 4.96
C MET A 49 -4.49 -4.64 4.60
N ARG A 50 -5.68 -4.84 4.01
CA ARG A 50 -6.12 -6.15 3.54
C ARG A 50 -5.28 -6.65 2.37
N ASN A 51 -4.91 -5.77 1.44
CA ASN A 51 -4.04 -6.14 0.32
C ASN A 51 -2.64 -6.50 0.82
N ASP A 52 -2.07 -5.68 1.71
CA ASP A 52 -0.76 -5.96 2.33
C ASP A 52 -0.79 -7.31 3.07
N TYR A 53 -1.87 -7.61 3.80
CA TYR A 53 -2.04 -8.89 4.47
C TYR A 53 -2.17 -10.06 3.49
N ALA A 54 -2.88 -9.88 2.37
CA ALA A 54 -3.02 -10.92 1.36
C ALA A 54 -1.67 -11.25 0.70
N ASP A 55 -0.84 -10.24 0.46
CA ASP A 55 0.52 -10.44 -0.06
C ASP A 55 1.41 -11.17 0.96
N LEU A 56 1.37 -10.77 2.24
CA LEU A 56 2.07 -11.48 3.31
C LEU A 56 1.62 -12.94 3.45
N LYS A 57 0.31 -13.19 3.34
CA LYS A 57 -0.26 -14.54 3.41
C LYS A 57 0.20 -15.39 2.23
N LYS A 58 0.23 -14.85 1.01
CA LYS A 58 0.80 -15.53 -0.16
C LYS A 58 2.29 -15.85 0.02
N GLU A 59 3.05 -14.93 0.61
CA GLU A 59 4.46 -15.19 0.93
C GLU A 59 4.65 -16.29 1.97
N ALA A 60 3.76 -16.37 2.97
CA ALA A 60 3.79 -17.42 3.99
C ALA A 60 3.29 -18.79 3.48
N GLU A 61 2.40 -18.80 2.48
CA GLU A 61 1.83 -20.01 1.86
C GLU A 61 2.72 -20.60 0.78
N LYS A 62 3.70 -19.86 0.25
CA LYS A 62 4.76 -20.47 -0.55
C LYS A 62 5.42 -21.55 0.31
N PRO A 63 5.50 -22.81 -0.14
CA PRO A 63 6.29 -23.82 0.55
C PRO A 63 7.69 -23.26 0.76
N ALA A 64 8.46 -23.80 1.72
CA ALA A 64 9.84 -23.39 1.95
C ALA A 64 10.70 -23.77 0.72
N GLU A 65 10.50 -23.07 -0.40
CA GLU A 65 11.17 -23.20 -1.67
C GLU A 65 12.62 -22.83 -1.40
N ASP A 66 13.48 -23.85 -1.45
CA ASP A 66 14.93 -23.81 -1.45
C ASP A 66 15.48 -22.43 -1.07
N LYS A 67 15.41 -22.12 0.23
CA LYS A 67 16.06 -20.93 0.77
C LYS A 67 17.55 -21.14 0.56
N MET A 68 18.07 -20.72 -0.59
CA MET A 68 19.49 -20.61 -0.86
C MET A 68 20.11 -19.95 0.37
N ASN A 69 21.14 -20.58 0.93
CA ASN A 69 21.77 -20.08 2.13
C ASN A 69 22.15 -18.61 1.89
N MET A 70 21.80 -17.69 2.81
CA MET A 70 22.05 -16.26 2.59
C MET A 70 23.50 -15.96 2.23
N LEU A 71 24.42 -16.78 2.73
CA LEU A 71 25.83 -16.73 2.34
C LEU A 71 26.06 -17.02 0.85
N GLU A 72 25.44 -18.07 0.30
CA GLU A 72 25.54 -18.41 -1.12
C GLU A 72 24.93 -17.29 -1.97
N PHE A 73 23.77 -16.76 -1.56
CA PHE A 73 23.13 -15.65 -2.24
C PHE A 73 24.05 -14.42 -2.31
N LEU A 74 24.67 -14.05 -1.20
CA LEU A 74 25.59 -12.91 -1.14
C LEU A 74 26.84 -13.15 -1.98
N ASN A 75 27.47 -14.32 -1.89
CA ASN A 75 28.67 -14.63 -2.67
C ASN A 75 28.40 -14.68 -4.19
N LYS A 76 27.21 -15.12 -4.62
CA LYS A 76 26.81 -15.11 -6.03
C LYS A 76 26.54 -13.70 -6.55
N ASN A 77 25.89 -12.85 -5.75
CA ASN A 77 25.46 -11.52 -6.19
C ASN A 77 26.48 -10.40 -5.95
N TYR A 78 27.43 -10.64 -5.03
CA TYR A 78 28.45 -9.71 -4.56
C TYR A 78 29.80 -10.43 -4.36
N PRO A 79 30.36 -11.06 -5.41
CA PRO A 79 31.55 -11.91 -5.28
C PRO A 79 32.77 -11.14 -4.79
N THR A 80 32.95 -9.90 -5.27
CA THR A 80 34.12 -9.05 -5.00
C THR A 80 33.78 -7.75 -4.28
N ALA A 81 32.50 -7.48 -3.99
CA ALA A 81 32.11 -6.24 -3.35
C ALA A 81 32.41 -6.30 -1.84
N GLU A 82 33.19 -5.33 -1.37
CA GLU A 82 33.53 -5.17 0.05
C GLU A 82 32.48 -4.35 0.82
N ASP A 83 31.78 -3.45 0.14
CA ASP A 83 30.72 -2.58 0.70
C ASP A 83 29.58 -2.44 -0.32
N PHE A 84 28.35 -2.69 0.12
CA PHE A 84 27.14 -2.55 -0.69
C PHE A 84 25.91 -2.24 0.18
N LEU A 85 24.86 -1.71 -0.42
CA LEU A 85 23.68 -1.27 0.32
C LEU A 85 22.73 -2.41 0.68
N LEU A 86 22.21 -2.41 1.90
CA LEU A 86 21.19 -3.36 2.33
C LEU A 86 19.88 -3.22 1.53
N SER A 87 19.58 -2.00 1.04
CA SER A 87 18.47 -1.76 0.11
C SER A 87 18.61 -2.54 -1.19
N ASP A 88 19.85 -2.64 -1.70
CA ASP A 88 20.12 -3.34 -2.95
C ASP A 88 20.01 -4.85 -2.75
N VAL A 89 20.49 -5.35 -1.60
CA VAL A 89 20.31 -6.76 -1.18
C VAL A 89 18.82 -7.11 -1.15
N LYS A 90 18.00 -6.28 -0.48
CA LYS A 90 16.55 -6.47 -0.39
C LYS A 90 15.89 -6.51 -1.77
N LYS A 91 16.28 -5.62 -2.67
CA LYS A 91 15.76 -5.57 -4.05
C LYS A 91 16.11 -6.85 -4.81
N LYS A 92 17.40 -7.24 -4.84
CA LYS A 92 17.85 -8.46 -5.53
C LYS A 92 17.26 -9.72 -4.94
N TYR A 93 17.07 -9.78 -3.62
CA TYR A 93 16.46 -10.93 -2.95
C TYR A 93 15.00 -11.11 -3.39
N LYS A 94 14.24 -10.00 -3.44
CA LYS A 94 12.88 -10.00 -3.98
C LYS A 94 12.84 -10.42 -5.44
N GLU A 95 13.77 -9.94 -6.27
CA GLU A 95 13.83 -10.31 -7.70
C GLU A 95 14.18 -11.79 -7.91
N THR A 96 15.04 -12.35 -7.05
CA THR A 96 15.52 -13.73 -7.19
C THR A 96 14.50 -14.76 -6.69
N PHE A 97 13.88 -14.50 -5.54
CA PHE A 97 13.00 -15.47 -4.86
C PHE A 97 11.52 -15.06 -4.90
N GLY A 98 11.20 -13.85 -5.35
CA GLY A 98 9.83 -13.33 -5.31
C GLY A 98 9.28 -13.19 -3.88
N ILE A 99 10.16 -13.03 -2.88
CA ILE A 99 9.84 -12.91 -1.45
C ILE A 99 10.34 -11.56 -0.94
N VAL A 100 9.48 -10.77 -0.31
CA VAL A 100 9.87 -9.53 0.36
C VAL A 100 10.30 -9.82 1.79
N LYS A 101 11.57 -9.60 2.10
CA LYS A 101 12.05 -9.59 3.49
C LYS A 101 12.11 -8.18 4.06
N THR A 102 11.81 -8.04 5.36
CA THR A 102 12.04 -6.78 6.10
C THR A 102 13.53 -6.54 6.25
N PHE A 103 13.92 -5.28 6.55
CA PHE A 103 15.32 -4.96 6.80
C PHE A 103 15.86 -5.71 8.02
N ASP A 104 15.05 -5.84 9.07
CA ASP A 104 15.45 -6.52 10.31
C ASP A 104 15.80 -8.00 10.07
N ILE A 105 14.95 -8.73 9.33
CA ILE A 105 15.20 -10.14 9.00
C ILE A 105 16.46 -10.28 8.14
N LEU A 106 16.65 -9.40 7.15
CA LEU A 106 17.86 -9.43 6.31
C LEU A 106 19.11 -9.15 7.13
N THR A 107 19.07 -8.19 8.05
CA THR A 107 20.17 -7.88 8.95
C THR A 107 20.55 -9.10 9.79
N GLU A 108 19.59 -9.74 10.44
CA GLU A 108 19.82 -10.94 11.26
C GLU A 108 20.44 -12.08 10.46
N GLU A 109 19.90 -12.38 9.27
CA GLU A 109 20.41 -13.48 8.45
C GLU A 109 21.80 -13.20 7.86
N ILE A 110 22.10 -11.94 7.52
CA ILE A 110 23.42 -11.54 7.01
C ILE A 110 24.48 -11.63 8.12
N GLU A 111 24.19 -11.11 9.31
CA GLU A 111 25.10 -11.19 10.45
C GLU A 111 25.31 -12.63 10.93
N ALA A 112 24.29 -13.49 10.81
CA ALA A 112 24.41 -14.92 11.09
C ALA A 112 25.43 -15.64 10.20
N THR A 113 25.77 -15.10 9.02
CA THR A 113 26.83 -15.67 8.16
C THR A 113 28.23 -15.49 8.73
N LYS A 114 28.43 -14.57 9.68
CA LYS A 114 29.74 -14.20 10.27
C LYS A 114 30.82 -13.74 9.28
N LEU A 115 30.47 -13.52 8.01
CA LEU A 115 31.39 -13.07 6.96
C LEU A 115 31.11 -11.62 6.52
N PHE A 116 29.99 -11.08 6.98
CA PHE A 116 29.57 -9.72 6.72
C PHE A 116 29.13 -9.07 8.01
N ARG A 117 29.27 -7.74 8.07
CA ARG A 117 28.78 -6.89 9.16
C ARG A 117 27.88 -5.80 8.59
N ILE A 118 26.89 -5.39 9.38
CA ILE A 118 26.03 -4.26 9.04
C ILE A 118 26.61 -2.99 9.65
N SER A 119 26.57 -1.90 8.90
CA SER A 119 26.94 -0.57 9.38
C SER A 119 25.93 0.47 8.93
N ASN A 120 25.65 1.47 9.76
CA ASN A 120 24.73 2.55 9.43
C ASN A 120 25.50 3.86 9.35
N ILE A 121 25.45 4.49 8.18
CA ILE A 121 26.07 5.79 7.94
C ILE A 121 24.97 6.73 7.44
N HIS A 122 24.66 7.77 8.21
CA HIS A 122 23.65 8.77 7.87
C HIS A 122 22.29 8.20 7.42
N ARG A 123 21.77 7.20 8.15
CA ARG A 123 20.49 6.48 7.86
C ARG A 123 20.53 5.57 6.64
N THR A 124 21.69 5.43 6.01
CA THR A 124 21.94 4.46 4.95
C THR A 124 22.60 3.23 5.55
N ILE A 125 22.03 2.06 5.29
CA ILE A 125 22.51 0.79 5.84
C ILE A 125 23.40 0.09 4.81
N HIS A 126 24.64 -0.16 5.21
CA HIS A 126 25.68 -0.80 4.44
C HIS A 126 25.96 -2.20 4.97
N VAL A 127 26.21 -3.13 4.06
CA VAL A 127 26.71 -4.47 4.31
C VAL A 127 28.18 -4.48 3.92
N LYS A 128 29.05 -4.78 4.88
CA LYS A 128 30.50 -4.81 4.69
C LYS A 128 31.03 -6.21 4.88
N ARG A 129 31.90 -6.67 3.99
CA ARG A 129 32.62 -7.95 4.15
C ARG A 129 33.66 -7.80 5.28
N LEU A 130 33.81 -8.85 6.09
CA LEU A 130 34.80 -8.94 7.18
C LEU A 130 36.17 -9.39 6.68
#